data_AF-A0A5E4LYM1-F1
#
_entry.id   AF-A0A5E4LYM1-F1
#
_cell.length_a   1.000
_cell.length_b   1.000
_cell.length_c   1.000
_cell.angle_alpha   90.00
_cell.angle_beta   90.00
_cell.angle_gamma   90.00
#
_symmetry.space_group_name_H-M   'P 1'
#
loop_
_entity.id
_entity.type
_entity.pdbx_description
1 polymer ?
#
loop_
_entity_poly.entity_id
_entity_poly.type
_entity_poly.pdbx_seq_one_letter_code
_entity_poly.pdbx_strand_id
1 'polypeptide(L)'
;MQQTPLEVRRAFGLLFIGVSISVGAASILSEFVFEQNDPTYYYAIVWLGSFGVTFGTIFGRWRKIIPSIRGRMKNSVNWSSPIKAINGLCWAVPFAAIGVFPSMYQYLILMGIGFGNVSTYLFMKKFSSLVNNEQIIVGGIALVAIPIAVLIDTSYVSNQTLAVILSRLMIAIAYGAGGIFALAKK
;
A
#
# COMPACT_ATOMS: atom_id res chain seq x y z
N MET A 1 -19.68 2.83 21.10
CA MET A 1 -18.58 3.68 21.63
C MET A 1 -17.96 4.45 20.49
N GLN A 2 -17.79 5.76 20.66
CA GLN A 2 -17.08 6.61 19.71
C GLN A 2 -15.59 6.32 19.86
N GLN A 3 -14.94 5.86 18.79
CA GLN A 3 -13.53 5.45 18.87
C GLN A 3 -12.60 6.65 18.88
N THR A 4 -11.56 6.57 19.70
CA THR A 4 -10.61 7.67 19.86
C THR A 4 -9.73 7.80 18.61
N PRO A 5 -9.22 9.01 18.30
CA PRO A 5 -8.28 9.20 17.19
C PRO A 5 -7.04 8.29 17.26
N LEU A 6 -6.61 7.95 18.48
CA LEU A 6 -5.49 7.03 18.72
C LEU A 6 -5.83 5.59 18.37
N GLU A 7 -7.01 5.09 18.75
CA GLU A 7 -7.48 3.75 18.38
C GLU A 7 -7.60 3.59 16.86
N VAL A 8 -8.11 4.63 16.19
CA VAL A 8 -8.20 4.65 14.72
C VAL A 8 -6.80 4.63 14.10
N ARG A 9 -5.86 5.43 14.61
CA ARG A 9 -4.47 5.42 14.14
C ARG A 9 -3.84 4.04 14.29
N ARG A 10 -3.94 3.41 15.46
CA ARG A 10 -3.41 2.07 15.72
C ARG A 10 -4.06 1.00 14.85
N ALA A 11 -5.36 1.12 14.59
CA ALA A 11 -6.07 0.23 13.66
C ALA A 11 -5.50 0.30 12.24
N PHE A 12 -5.26 1.51 11.73
CA PHE A 12 -4.56 1.68 10.44
C PHE A 12 -3.10 1.22 10.50
N GLY A 13 -2.43 1.40 11.63
CA GLY A 13 -1.09 0.89 11.85
C GLY A 13 -0.99 -0.63 11.68
N LEU A 14 -1.90 -1.37 12.32
CA LEU A 14 -1.99 -2.82 12.17
C LEU A 14 -2.32 -3.23 10.73
N LEU A 15 -3.24 -2.52 10.06
CA LEU A 15 -3.53 -2.74 8.65
C LEU A 15 -2.27 -2.58 7.79
N PHE A 16 -1.51 -1.50 7.98
CA PHE A 16 -0.31 -1.19 7.21
C PHE A 16 0.80 -2.22 7.46
N ILE A 17 1.01 -2.65 8.69
CA ILE A 17 1.93 -3.76 8.99
C ILE A 17 1.47 -5.05 8.29
N GLY A 18 0.18 -5.36 8.31
CA GLY A 18 -0.36 -6.52 7.60
C GLY A 18 -0.09 -6.47 6.09
N VAL A 19 -0.30 -5.31 5.45
CA VAL A 19 0.03 -5.11 4.03
C VAL A 19 1.54 -5.26 3.80
N SER A 20 2.37 -4.67 4.66
CA SER A 20 3.83 -4.76 4.58
C SER A 20 4.33 -6.21 4.60
N ILE A 21 3.90 -6.99 5.59
CA ILE A 21 4.27 -8.40 5.72
C ILE A 21 3.76 -9.20 4.51
N SER A 22 2.50 -9.00 4.11
CA SER A 22 1.90 -9.74 2.99
C SER A 22 2.64 -9.47 1.68
N VAL A 23 2.90 -8.20 1.36
CA VAL A 23 3.60 -7.81 0.13
C VAL A 23 5.06 -8.27 0.17
N GLY A 24 5.75 -8.09 1.30
CA GLY A 24 7.13 -8.53 1.46
C GLY A 24 7.29 -10.05 1.29
N ALA A 25 6.46 -10.82 1.99
CA ALA A 25 6.44 -12.28 1.89
C ALA A 25 6.09 -12.73 0.46
N ALA A 26 5.04 -12.18 -0.15
CA ALA A 26 4.65 -12.54 -1.51
C ALA A 26 5.76 -12.21 -2.51
N SER A 27 6.49 -11.11 -2.32
CA SER A 27 7.61 -10.73 -3.19
C SER A 27 8.75 -11.71 -3.10
N ILE A 28 9.20 -12.05 -1.89
CA ILE A 28 10.29 -12.99 -1.66
C ILE A 28 9.90 -14.40 -2.15
N LEU A 29 8.70 -14.87 -1.81
CA LEU A 29 8.20 -16.18 -2.23
C LEU A 29 7.99 -16.28 -3.75
N SER A 30 7.63 -15.19 -4.42
CA SER A 30 7.52 -15.14 -5.87
C SER A 30 8.87 -15.37 -6.58
N GLU A 31 10.00 -15.04 -5.94
CA GLU A 31 11.32 -15.30 -6.51
C GLU A 31 11.68 -16.78 -6.47
N PHE A 32 11.29 -17.50 -5.42
CA PHE A 32 11.47 -18.96 -5.40
C PHE A 32 10.67 -19.64 -6.53
N VAL A 33 9.44 -19.17 -6.79
CA VAL A 33 8.63 -19.66 -7.92
C VAL A 33 9.30 -19.34 -9.26
N PHE A 34 9.88 -18.14 -9.39
CA PHE A 34 10.62 -17.74 -10.59
C PHE A 34 11.86 -18.62 -10.82
N GLU A 35 12.70 -18.79 -9.80
CA GLU A 35 13.94 -19.57 -9.87
C GLU A 35 13.68 -21.06 -10.17
N GLN A 36 12.58 -21.61 -9.66
CA GLN A 36 12.19 -23.01 -9.90
C GLN A 36 11.51 -23.23 -11.26
N ASN A 37 11.27 -22.17 -12.04
CA ASN A 37 10.50 -22.19 -13.29
C ASN A 37 9.10 -22.82 -13.11
N ASP A 38 8.49 -22.56 -11.95
CA ASP A 38 7.18 -23.09 -11.63
C ASP A 38 6.09 -22.43 -12.49
N PRO A 39 4.97 -23.14 -12.75
CA PRO A 39 3.83 -22.59 -13.48
C PRO A 39 3.31 -21.26 -12.92
N THR A 40 2.88 -20.36 -13.81
CA THR A 40 2.48 -18.98 -13.45
C THR A 40 1.34 -18.90 -12.43
N TYR A 41 0.49 -19.92 -12.31
CA TYR A 41 -0.58 -19.94 -11.31
C TYR A 41 -0.04 -19.98 -9.86
N TYR A 42 1.19 -20.44 -9.63
CA TYR A 42 1.81 -20.42 -8.30
C TYR A 42 2.05 -19.01 -7.78
N TYR A 43 2.29 -18.02 -8.65
CA TYR A 43 2.33 -16.61 -8.22
C TYR A 43 1.01 -16.21 -7.58
N ALA A 44 -0.13 -16.56 -8.19
CA ALA A 44 -1.44 -16.24 -7.61
C ALA A 44 -1.63 -16.93 -6.24
N ILE A 45 -1.21 -18.19 -6.11
CA ILE A 45 -1.27 -18.93 -4.84
C ILE A 45 -0.39 -18.27 -3.78
N VAL A 46 0.85 -17.88 -4.13
CA VAL A 46 1.78 -17.19 -3.22
C VAL A 46 1.20 -15.86 -2.75
N TRP A 47 0.65 -15.06 -3.66
CA TRP A 47 0.05 -13.77 -3.32
C TRP A 47 -1.19 -13.95 -2.43
N LEU A 48 -2.14 -14.79 -2.83
CA LEU A 48 -3.35 -15.07 -2.05
C LEU A 48 -3.02 -15.70 -0.70
N GLY A 49 -2.06 -16.62 -0.67
CA GLY A 49 -1.58 -17.29 0.54
C GLY A 49 -0.91 -16.32 1.50
N SER A 50 -0.05 -15.43 1.00
CA SER A 50 0.65 -14.43 1.83
C SER A 50 -0.32 -13.47 2.51
N PHE A 51 -1.33 -12.99 1.78
CA PHE A 51 -2.41 -12.18 2.36
C PHE A 51 -3.31 -13.02 3.28
N GLY A 52 -3.71 -14.22 2.85
CA GLY A 52 -4.58 -15.11 3.62
C GLY A 52 -4.00 -15.47 4.99
N VAL A 53 -2.73 -15.85 5.04
CA VAL A 53 -2.02 -16.17 6.28
C VAL A 53 -1.86 -14.92 7.15
N THR A 54 -1.37 -13.82 6.58
CA THR A 54 -1.12 -12.59 7.35
C THR A 54 -2.40 -12.03 7.96
N PHE A 55 -3.48 -11.93 7.19
CA PHE A 55 -4.75 -11.39 7.69
C PHE A 55 -5.56 -12.43 8.50
N GLY A 56 -5.42 -13.72 8.18
CA GLY A 56 -6.08 -14.82 8.89
C GLY A 56 -5.54 -15.08 10.30
N THR A 57 -4.22 -14.97 10.50
CA THR A 57 -3.61 -15.15 11.84
C THR A 57 -4.10 -14.13 12.87
N ILE A 58 -4.50 -12.94 12.43
CA ILE A 58 -5.07 -11.88 13.29
C ILE A 58 -6.59 -11.74 13.15
N PHE A 59 -7.29 -12.73 12.59
CA PHE A 59 -8.75 -12.73 12.35
C PHE A 59 -9.57 -12.26 13.56
N GLY A 60 -9.27 -12.79 14.75
CA GLY A 60 -9.96 -12.41 15.98
C GLY A 60 -9.82 -10.94 16.37
N ARG A 61 -8.73 -10.27 15.96
CA ARG A 61 -8.51 -8.84 16.20
C ARG A 61 -9.24 -7.96 15.19
N TRP A 62 -9.52 -8.45 13.98
CA TRP A 62 -10.21 -7.69 12.93
C TRP A 62 -11.60 -7.20 13.35
N ARG A 63 -12.35 -7.98 14.14
CA ARG A 63 -13.65 -7.55 14.69
C ARG A 63 -13.56 -6.24 15.48
N LYS A 64 -12.43 -5.97 16.14
CA LYS A 64 -12.20 -4.72 16.91
C LYS A 64 -11.65 -3.59 16.04
N ILE A 65 -10.90 -3.91 14.99
CA ILE A 65 -10.19 -2.96 14.13
C ILE A 65 -11.11 -2.41 13.02
N ILE A 66 -11.96 -3.25 12.42
CA ILE A 66 -12.83 -2.89 11.30
C ILE A 66 -13.72 -1.67 11.60
N PRO A 67 -14.38 -1.56 12.77
CA PRO A 67 -15.18 -0.39 13.08
C PRO A 67 -14.37 0.91 13.04
N SER A 68 -13.10 0.88 13.46
CA SER A 68 -12.19 2.05 13.44
C SER A 68 -11.82 2.46 12.05
N ILE A 69 -11.49 1.47 11.20
CA ILE A 69 -11.17 1.72 9.80
C ILE A 69 -12.40 2.31 9.10
N ARG A 70 -13.57 1.68 9.26
CA ARG A 70 -14.82 2.16 8.68
C ARG A 70 -15.19 3.56 9.20
N GLY A 71 -14.98 3.82 10.49
CA GLY A 71 -15.21 5.11 11.11
C GLY A 71 -14.39 6.21 10.43
N ARG A 72 -13.10 5.97 10.17
CA ARG A 72 -12.28 6.92 9.41
C ARG A 72 -12.76 7.06 7.97
N MET A 73 -13.05 5.96 7.29
CA MET A 73 -13.49 5.97 5.89
C MET A 73 -14.81 6.74 5.69
N LYS A 74 -15.70 6.77 6.69
CA LYS A 74 -16.93 7.58 6.60
C LYS A 74 -16.65 9.08 6.44
N ASN A 75 -15.48 9.58 6.84
CA ASN A 75 -15.14 10.99 6.62
C ASN A 75 -15.05 11.33 5.13
N SER A 76 -14.52 10.43 4.30
CA SER A 76 -14.45 10.68 2.86
C SER A 76 -15.80 10.58 2.15
N VAL A 77 -16.80 9.95 2.78
CA VAL A 77 -18.18 9.92 2.28
C VAL A 77 -18.83 11.31 2.36
N ASN A 78 -18.38 12.17 3.27
CA ASN A 78 -18.93 13.52 3.41
C ASN A 78 -18.21 14.56 2.54
N TRP A 79 -17.16 14.19 1.82
CA TRP A 79 -16.48 15.10 0.89
C TRP A 79 -17.38 15.46 -0.30
N SER A 80 -17.15 16.63 -0.88
CA SER A 80 -17.80 17.01 -2.14
C SER A 80 -17.40 16.06 -3.26
N SER A 81 -18.27 15.88 -4.25
CA SER A 81 -18.05 14.96 -5.38
C SER A 81 -16.73 15.19 -6.11
N PRO A 82 -16.30 16.44 -6.39
CA PRO A 82 -15.00 16.68 -7.05
C PRO A 82 -13.81 16.14 -6.25
N ILE A 83 -13.82 16.29 -4.92
CA ILE A 83 -12.73 15.82 -4.06
C ILE A 83 -12.69 14.29 -4.00
N LYS A 84 -13.85 13.64 -3.94
CA LYS A 84 -13.95 12.18 -4.05
C LYS A 84 -13.40 11.69 -5.39
N ALA A 85 -13.77 12.36 -6.48
CA ALA A 85 -13.31 12.01 -7.82
C ALA A 85 -11.78 12.15 -7.93
N ILE A 86 -11.21 13.28 -7.52
CA ILE A 86 -9.76 13.50 -7.55
C ILE A 86 -9.04 12.44 -6.71
N ASN A 87 -9.50 12.19 -5.49
CA ASN A 87 -8.90 11.15 -4.63
C ASN A 87 -8.99 9.77 -5.28
N GLY A 88 -10.17 9.45 -5.84
CA GLY A 88 -10.40 8.19 -6.55
C GLY A 88 -9.48 8.04 -7.75
N LEU A 89 -9.25 9.10 -8.52
CA LEU A 89 -8.32 9.11 -9.65
C LEU A 89 -6.87 8.91 -9.21
N CYS A 90 -6.43 9.56 -8.12
CA CYS A 90 -5.10 9.35 -7.55
C CYS A 90 -4.83 7.89 -7.17
N TRP A 91 -5.86 7.17 -6.74
CA TRP A 91 -5.78 5.72 -6.50
C TRP A 91 -5.87 4.93 -7.81
N ALA A 92 -6.92 5.12 -8.60
CA ALA A 92 -7.31 4.20 -9.67
C ALA A 92 -6.53 4.38 -10.97
N VAL A 93 -6.21 5.63 -11.36
CA VAL A 93 -5.61 5.92 -12.67
C VAL A 93 -4.27 5.20 -12.85
N PRO A 94 -3.33 5.23 -11.89
CA PRO A 94 -2.07 4.52 -12.05
C PRO A 94 -2.25 3.01 -12.24
N PHE A 95 -3.17 2.37 -11.49
CA PHE A 95 -3.45 0.94 -11.68
C PHE A 95 -4.16 0.64 -13.00
N ALA A 96 -5.11 1.47 -13.42
CA ALA A 96 -5.78 1.31 -14.70
C ALA A 96 -4.80 1.44 -15.88
N ALA A 97 -3.83 2.35 -15.76
CA ALA A 97 -2.78 2.56 -16.76
C ALA A 97 -1.90 1.32 -16.96
N ILE A 98 -1.83 0.38 -16.00
CA ILE A 98 -1.08 -0.88 -16.17
C ILE A 98 -1.63 -1.71 -17.32
N GLY A 99 -2.95 -1.69 -17.55
CA GLY A 99 -3.56 -2.41 -18.67
C GLY A 99 -3.14 -1.87 -20.04
N VAL A 100 -2.76 -0.58 -20.12
CA VAL A 100 -2.28 0.07 -21.35
C VAL A 100 -0.76 0.02 -21.45
N PHE A 101 -0.06 0.14 -20.32
CA PHE A 101 1.40 0.19 -20.22
C PHE A 101 1.93 -0.88 -19.26
N PRO A 102 1.82 -2.17 -19.62
CA PRO A 102 2.20 -3.28 -18.73
C PRO A 102 3.70 -3.30 -18.40
N SER A 103 4.56 -2.79 -19.29
CA SER A 103 6.00 -2.66 -19.04
C SER A 103 6.33 -1.66 -17.93
N MET A 104 5.41 -0.73 -17.62
CA MET A 104 5.59 0.30 -16.60
C MET A 104 4.98 -0.09 -15.25
N TYR A 105 4.52 -1.33 -15.10
CA TYR A 105 3.69 -1.70 -13.96
C TYR A 105 4.37 -1.46 -12.61
N GLN A 106 5.68 -1.70 -12.48
CA GLN A 106 6.39 -1.46 -11.22
C GLN A 106 6.32 0.01 -10.77
N TYR A 107 6.42 0.94 -11.71
CA TYR A 107 6.34 2.38 -11.46
C TYR A 107 4.91 2.82 -11.19
N LEU A 108 3.96 2.27 -11.96
CA LEU A 108 2.54 2.61 -11.84
C LEU A 108 1.94 2.14 -10.51
N ILE A 109 2.38 1.00 -9.98
CA ILE A 109 1.98 0.55 -8.63
C ILE A 109 2.51 1.52 -7.56
N LEU A 110 3.80 1.88 -7.62
CA LEU A 110 4.40 2.84 -6.69
C LEU A 110 3.70 4.21 -6.78
N MET A 111 3.37 4.65 -8.00
CA MET A 111 2.64 5.89 -8.24
C MET A 111 1.22 5.85 -7.68
N GLY A 112 0.48 4.77 -7.87
CA GLY A 112 -0.86 4.58 -7.31
C GLY A 112 -0.87 4.61 -5.78
N ILE A 113 0.07 3.90 -5.16
CA ILE A 113 0.24 3.90 -3.70
C ILE A 113 0.67 5.29 -3.21
N GLY A 114 1.60 5.92 -3.92
CA GLY A 114 2.12 7.25 -3.66
C GLY A 114 1.03 8.31 -3.68
N PHE A 115 0.45 8.56 -4.85
CA PHE A 115 -0.59 9.56 -5.04
C PHE A 115 -1.83 9.26 -4.21
N GLY A 116 -2.29 8.02 -4.15
CA GLY A 116 -3.46 7.64 -3.36
C GLY A 116 -3.30 7.97 -1.87
N ASN A 117 -2.14 7.67 -1.27
CA ASN A 117 -1.90 7.98 0.14
C ASN A 117 -1.67 9.49 0.38
N VAL A 118 -0.94 10.18 -0.50
CA VAL A 118 -0.73 11.63 -0.40
C VAL A 118 -2.06 12.38 -0.52
N SER A 119 -2.88 12.06 -1.53
CA SER A 119 -4.17 12.71 -1.74
C SER A 119 -5.11 12.47 -0.56
N THR A 120 -5.16 11.23 -0.06
CA THR A 120 -6.01 10.87 1.08
C THR A 120 -5.58 11.65 2.32
N TYR A 121 -4.27 11.78 2.58
CA TYR A 121 -3.76 12.59 3.69
C TYR A 121 -4.16 14.07 3.54
N LEU A 122 -3.91 14.68 2.37
CA LEU A 122 -4.20 16.09 2.13
C LEU A 122 -5.69 16.40 2.30
N PHE A 123 -6.56 15.55 1.76
CA PHE A 123 -8.00 15.74 1.84
C PHE A 123 -8.58 15.43 3.22
N MET A 124 -8.09 14.39 3.90
CA MET A 124 -8.47 14.14 5.30
C MET A 124 -8.07 15.32 6.20
N LYS A 125 -6.89 15.89 5.99
CA LYS A 125 -6.42 17.06 6.75
C LYS A 125 -7.26 18.30 6.46
N LYS A 126 -7.55 18.57 5.18
CA LYS A 126 -8.24 19.79 4.74
C LYS A 126 -9.74 19.77 4.98
N PHE A 127 -10.40 18.65 4.66
CA PHE A 127 -11.88 18.56 4.62
C PHE A 127 -12.48 17.74 5.76
N SER A 128 -11.66 17.11 6.61
CA SER A 128 -12.13 16.34 7.75
C SER A 128 -11.39 16.64 9.04
N SER A 129 -10.45 17.60 9.02
CA SER A 129 -9.62 17.98 10.17
C SER A 129 -8.88 16.80 10.82
N LEU A 130 -8.57 15.76 10.04
CA LEU A 130 -7.88 14.55 10.49
C LEU A 130 -6.45 14.50 9.96
N VAL A 131 -5.49 14.41 10.88
CA VAL A 131 -4.06 14.39 10.56
C VAL A 131 -3.54 12.94 10.58
N ASN A 132 -3.57 12.28 9.42
CA ASN A 132 -3.16 10.89 9.25
C ASN A 132 -1.70 10.79 8.76
N ASN A 133 -0.75 11.19 9.62
CA ASN A 133 0.68 11.24 9.25
C ASN A 133 1.23 9.89 8.74
N GLU A 134 0.66 8.77 9.17
CA GLU A 134 1.01 7.45 8.67
C GLU A 134 0.79 7.32 7.15
N GLN A 135 -0.23 7.96 6.58
CA GLN A 135 -0.47 7.93 5.14
C GLN A 135 0.55 8.75 4.37
N ILE A 136 0.89 9.96 4.84
CA ILE A 136 1.89 10.78 4.12
C ILE A 136 3.28 10.11 4.15
N ILE A 137 3.61 9.34 5.19
CA ILE A 137 4.83 8.53 5.24
C ILE A 137 4.81 7.47 4.14
N VAL A 138 3.74 6.66 4.04
CA VAL A 138 3.60 5.64 2.98
C VAL A 138 3.70 6.29 1.60
N GLY A 139 2.93 7.35 1.39
CA GLY A 139 2.88 8.05 0.11
C GLY A 139 4.22 8.66 -0.29
N GLY A 140 4.91 9.32 0.65
CA GLY A 140 6.22 9.92 0.42
C GLY A 140 7.29 8.89 0.07
N ILE A 141 7.37 7.78 0.83
CA ILE A 141 8.33 6.70 0.54
C ILE A 141 8.04 6.08 -0.82
N ALA A 142 6.77 5.79 -1.13
CA ALA A 142 6.39 5.20 -2.41
C ALA A 142 6.73 6.11 -3.61
N LEU A 143 6.51 7.42 -3.51
CA LEU A 143 6.88 8.37 -4.57
C LEU A 143 8.39 8.52 -4.73
N VAL A 144 9.15 8.55 -3.63
CA VAL A 144 10.63 8.58 -3.67
C VAL A 144 11.21 7.29 -4.23
N ALA A 145 10.53 6.15 -4.06
CA ALA A 145 10.95 4.89 -4.63
C ALA A 145 10.87 4.86 -6.17
N ILE A 146 10.06 5.69 -6.81
CA ILE A 146 9.92 5.73 -8.28
C ILE A 146 11.25 6.08 -8.96
N PRO A 147 11.90 7.22 -8.69
CA PRO A 147 13.19 7.54 -9.32
C PRO A 147 14.27 6.50 -9.01
N ILE A 148 14.25 5.89 -7.81
CA ILE A 148 15.18 4.81 -7.45
C ILE A 148 14.95 3.58 -8.34
N ALA A 149 13.69 3.18 -8.52
CA ALA A 149 13.33 2.06 -9.39
C ALA A 149 13.74 2.32 -10.85
N VAL A 150 13.50 3.54 -11.36
CA VAL A 150 13.90 3.94 -12.73
C VAL A 150 15.41 3.90 -12.91
N LEU A 151 16.18 4.41 -11.94
CA LEU A 151 17.64 4.36 -11.99
C LEU A 151 18.13 2.92 -12.06
N ILE A 152 17.55 2.00 -11.28
CA ILE A 152 18.00 0.61 -11.24
C ILE A 152 17.64 -0.13 -12.53
N ASP A 153 16.45 0.10 -13.09
CA ASP A 153 16.01 -0.48 -14.36
C ASP A 153 16.86 0.00 -15.55
N THR A 154 17.39 1.23 -15.49
CA THR A 154 18.17 1.83 -16.59
C THR A 154 19.69 1.71 -16.44
N SER A 155 20.22 1.56 -15.21
CA SER A 155 21.68 1.56 -14.96
C SER A 155 22.33 0.19 -15.02
N TYR A 156 21.58 -0.87 -14.67
CA TYR A 156 22.05 -2.24 -14.82
C TYR A 156 21.49 -2.76 -16.14
N VAL A 157 22.33 -3.44 -16.94
CA VAL A 157 21.93 -4.11 -18.19
C VAL A 157 20.61 -4.86 -17.97
N SER A 158 19.50 -4.23 -18.38
CA SER A 158 18.12 -4.72 -18.44
C SER A 158 17.79 -5.88 -17.47
N ASN A 159 17.85 -5.65 -16.15
CA ASN A 159 17.34 -6.64 -15.20
C ASN A 159 15.98 -6.19 -14.66
N GLN A 160 14.99 -6.18 -15.56
CA GLN A 160 13.59 -5.85 -15.27
C GLN A 160 13.06 -6.64 -14.05
N THR A 161 13.52 -7.87 -13.86
CA THR A 161 13.20 -8.71 -12.69
C THR A 161 13.65 -8.07 -11.37
N LEU A 162 14.86 -7.52 -11.32
CA LEU A 162 15.36 -6.84 -10.13
C LEU A 162 14.56 -5.56 -9.82
N ALA A 163 14.27 -4.76 -10.85
CA ALA A 163 13.47 -3.54 -10.69
C ALA A 163 12.07 -3.85 -10.14
N VAL A 164 11.48 -4.95 -10.59
CA VAL A 164 10.18 -5.47 -10.12
C VAL A 164 10.21 -5.85 -8.65
N ILE A 165 11.15 -6.71 -8.24
CA ILE A 165 11.24 -7.19 -6.86
C ILE A 165 11.46 -6.01 -5.92
N LEU A 166 12.41 -5.16 -6.27
CA LEU A 166 12.77 -4.03 -5.45
C LEU A 166 11.59 -3.07 -5.30
N SER A 167 10.83 -2.82 -6.36
CA SER A 167 9.64 -1.98 -6.28
C SER A 167 8.61 -2.56 -5.30
N ARG A 168 8.42 -3.88 -5.29
CA ARG A 168 7.51 -4.54 -4.35
C ARG A 168 8.05 -4.50 -2.91
N LEU A 169 9.35 -4.67 -2.71
CA LEU A 169 9.98 -4.51 -1.40
C LEU A 169 9.90 -3.06 -0.90
N MET A 170 10.03 -2.06 -1.78
CA MET A 170 9.83 -0.65 -1.42
C MET A 170 8.39 -0.37 -1.00
N ILE A 171 7.39 -1.02 -1.60
CA ILE A 171 6.00 -0.96 -1.14
C ILE A 171 5.89 -1.55 0.27
N ALA A 172 6.48 -2.73 0.50
CA ALA A 172 6.48 -3.35 1.81
C ALA A 172 7.13 -2.44 2.87
N ILE A 173 8.26 -1.80 2.54
CA ILE A 173 8.94 -0.82 3.40
C ILE A 173 8.06 0.40 3.67
N ALA A 174 7.43 0.97 2.63
CA ALA A 174 6.57 2.14 2.77
C ALA A 174 5.42 1.88 3.75
N TYR A 175 4.67 0.79 3.54
CA TYR A 175 3.61 0.37 4.46
C TYR A 175 4.15 0.00 5.85
N GLY A 176 5.30 -0.65 5.92
CA GLY A 176 5.95 -0.99 7.20
C GLY A 176 6.27 0.26 8.01
N ALA A 177 6.90 1.25 7.41
CA ALA A 177 7.24 2.52 8.04
C ALA A 177 6.00 3.28 8.52
N GLY A 178 4.98 3.41 7.67
CA GLY A 178 3.70 4.02 8.07
C GLY A 178 3.02 3.27 9.22
N GLY A 179 3.06 1.94 9.18
CA GLY A 179 2.50 1.06 10.22
C GLY A 179 3.21 1.20 11.56
N ILE A 180 4.55 1.12 11.57
CA ILE A 180 5.38 1.30 12.77
C ILE A 180 5.13 2.68 13.36
N PHE A 181 5.14 3.73 12.55
CA PHE A 181 4.87 5.09 13.00
C PHE A 181 3.49 5.21 13.68
N ALA A 182 2.47 4.62 13.09
CA ALA A 182 1.11 4.63 13.63
C ALA A 182 0.98 3.91 14.99
N LEU A 183 1.77 2.85 15.20
CA LEU A 183 1.77 2.05 16.42
C LEU A 183 2.67 2.64 17.53
N ALA A 184 3.80 3.23 17.16
CA ALA A 184 4.77 3.81 18.10
C ALA A 184 4.32 5.15 18.67
N LYS A 185 3.44 5.88 17.97
CA LYS A 185 2.92 7.15 18.43
C LYS A 185 2.02 6.94 19.66
N LYS A 186 2.41 7.57 20.78
CA LYS A 186 1.66 7.60 22.04
C LYS A 186 0.43 8.49 21.93
#